data_AF-A0AAU2ATZ2-F1
#
_entry.id   AF-A0AAU2ATZ2-F1
#
_cell.length_a   1.000
_cell.length_b   1.000
_cell.length_c   1.000
_cell.angle_alpha   90.00
_cell.angle_beta   90.00
_cell.angle_gamma   90.00
#
_symmetry.space_group_name_H-M   'P 1'
#
loop_
_entity.id
_entity.type
_entity.pdbx_description
1 polymer ?
#
loop_
_entity_poly.entity_id
_entity_poly.type
_entity_poly.pdbx_seq_one_letter_code
_entity_poly.pdbx_strand_id
1 'polypeptide(L)'
;MSEENAAERVRMERERRGWSTGELAKRMAEAGYPINQSSVWRIESGEPRRRINLDEAIGFAKVFDLPLEDLLGPPTSPEEKIMQELADHVVQGYRLAAQGAEFTTKALTAAEKYCQDFPHNRKRLRGKIAIGLSFEYRRYAPTPLVQEFLRGGKMPSEPVHTDE
;
A
#
# COMPACT_ATOMS: atom_id res chain seq x y z
N MET A 1 0.36 4.62 20.59
CA MET A 1 -0.21 4.43 19.24
C MET A 1 -0.63 2.99 19.01
N SER A 2 0.25 1.97 19.03
CA SER A 2 -0.14 0.56 18.80
C SER A 2 -1.11 -0.02 19.85
N GLU A 3 -0.91 0.30 21.13
CA GLU A 3 -1.75 -0.23 22.21
C GLU A 3 -3.19 0.31 22.18
N GLU A 4 -3.36 1.57 21.78
CA GLU A 4 -4.66 2.21 21.61
C GLU A 4 -5.40 1.68 20.37
N ASN A 5 -4.66 1.49 19.27
CA ASN A 5 -5.19 0.82 18.08
C ASN A 5 -5.69 -0.59 18.38
N ALA A 6 -4.93 -1.35 19.19
CA ALA A 6 -5.31 -2.71 19.57
C ALA A 6 -6.59 -2.73 20.41
N ALA A 7 -6.72 -1.83 21.38
CA ALA A 7 -7.94 -1.71 22.18
C ALA A 7 -9.17 -1.37 21.33
N GLU A 8 -9.02 -0.42 20.39
CA GLU A 8 -10.11 -0.06 19.48
C GLU A 8 -10.46 -1.20 18.52
N ARG A 9 -9.45 -1.90 17.96
CA ARG A 9 -9.67 -3.07 17.11
C ARG A 9 -10.41 -4.19 17.83
N VAL A 10 -10.05 -4.47 19.09
CA VAL A 10 -10.73 -5.47 19.94
C VAL A 10 -12.22 -5.11 20.05
N ARG A 11 -12.54 -3.85 20.32
CA ARG A 11 -13.92 -3.36 20.38
C ARG A 11 -14.64 -3.53 19.04
N MET A 12 -14.05 -3.04 17.95
CA MET A 12 -14.62 -3.12 16.60
C MET A 12 -14.91 -4.55 16.16
N GLU A 13 -13.94 -5.46 16.32
CA GLU A 13 -14.10 -6.86 15.91
C GLU A 13 -15.12 -7.61 16.76
N ARG A 14 -15.21 -7.27 18.06
CA ARG A 14 -16.25 -7.78 18.96
C ARG A 14 -17.64 -7.31 18.51
N GLU A 15 -17.80 -6.01 18.27
CA GLU A 15 -19.07 -5.41 17.84
C GLU A 15 -19.50 -5.91 16.45
N ARG A 16 -18.56 -6.02 15.50
CA ARG A 16 -18.80 -6.55 14.14
C ARG A 16 -19.33 -7.99 14.14
N ARG A 17 -18.95 -8.80 15.14
CA ARG A 17 -19.43 -10.19 15.30
C ARG A 17 -20.63 -10.30 16.25
N GLY A 18 -21.13 -9.19 16.79
CA GLY A 18 -22.25 -9.18 17.73
C GLY A 18 -21.92 -9.83 19.08
N TRP A 19 -20.65 -9.88 19.48
CA TRP A 19 -20.24 -10.52 20.72
C TRP A 19 -20.37 -9.58 21.92
N SER A 20 -20.81 -10.12 23.05
CA SER A 20 -20.66 -9.43 24.34
C SER A 20 -19.22 -9.51 24.84
N THR A 21 -18.84 -8.68 25.82
CA THR A 21 -17.51 -8.77 26.45
C THR A 21 -17.29 -10.12 27.14
N GLY A 22 -18.35 -10.74 27.67
CA GLY A 22 -18.29 -12.08 28.27
C GLY A 22 -18.09 -13.18 27.21
N GLU A 23 -18.70 -13.01 26.05
CA GLU A 23 -18.62 -13.95 24.93
C GLU A 23 -17.24 -13.90 24.25
N LEU A 24 -16.58 -12.74 24.22
CA LEU A 24 -15.17 -12.62 23.86
C LEU A 24 -14.25 -13.28 24.90
N ALA A 25 -14.48 -13.02 26.20
CA ALA A 25 -13.72 -13.64 27.29
C ALA A 25 -13.79 -15.18 27.25
N LYS A 26 -14.97 -15.74 26.94
CA LYS A 26 -15.17 -17.18 26.75
C LYS A 26 -14.33 -17.73 25.60
N ARG A 27 -14.37 -17.10 24.41
CA ARG A 27 -13.55 -17.53 23.25
C ARG A 27 -12.07 -17.43 23.50
N MET A 28 -11.63 -16.38 24.19
CA MET A 28 -10.25 -16.22 24.61
C MET A 28 -9.79 -17.39 25.50
N ALA A 29 -10.63 -17.81 26.46
CA ALA A 29 -10.35 -18.99 27.28
C ALA A 29 -10.32 -20.29 26.45
N GLU A 30 -11.27 -20.50 25.54
CA GLU A 30 -11.30 -21.65 24.62
C GLU A 30 -10.06 -21.71 23.70
N ALA A 31 -9.50 -20.55 23.34
CA ALA A 31 -8.31 -20.45 22.50
C ALA A 31 -6.98 -20.65 23.26
N GLY A 32 -7.03 -20.79 24.60
CA GLY A 32 -5.87 -20.95 25.49
C GLY A 32 -5.36 -19.67 26.15
N TYR A 33 -6.09 -18.55 26.03
CA TYR A 33 -5.68 -17.23 26.51
C TYR A 33 -6.73 -16.65 27.47
N PRO A 34 -6.90 -17.21 28.68
CA PRO A 34 -7.99 -16.82 29.56
C PRO A 34 -7.89 -15.34 29.98
N ILE A 35 -9.00 -14.60 29.79
CA ILE A 35 -9.18 -13.23 30.25
C ILE A 35 -10.57 -13.10 30.87
N ASN A 36 -10.73 -12.26 31.89
CA ASN A 36 -12.04 -12.01 32.48
C ASN A 36 -12.81 -10.93 31.71
N GLN A 37 -14.15 -11.02 31.73
CA GLN A 37 -15.04 -10.06 31.08
C GLN A 37 -14.76 -8.60 31.49
N SER A 38 -14.45 -8.36 32.77
CA SER A 38 -14.16 -7.02 33.28
C SER A 38 -12.82 -6.45 32.81
N SER A 39 -11.85 -7.29 32.43
CA SER A 39 -10.62 -6.81 31.78
C SER A 39 -10.88 -6.48 30.33
N VAL A 40 -11.70 -7.27 29.61
CA VAL A 40 -12.12 -6.92 28.24
C VAL A 40 -12.77 -5.54 28.23
N TRP A 41 -13.73 -5.28 29.12
CA TRP A 41 -14.35 -3.94 29.22
C TRP A 41 -13.35 -2.84 29.59
N ARG A 42 -12.42 -3.09 30.52
CA ARG A 42 -11.38 -2.11 30.89
C ARG A 42 -10.36 -1.85 29.79
N ILE A 43 -10.11 -2.82 28.90
CA ILE A 43 -9.29 -2.64 27.70
C ILE A 43 -10.03 -1.72 26.72
N GLU A 44 -11.31 -1.99 26.45
CA GLU A 44 -12.07 -1.23 25.45
C GLU A 44 -12.37 0.21 25.90
N SER A 45 -12.86 0.36 27.14
CA SER A 45 -13.53 1.60 27.59
C SER A 45 -13.19 2.04 29.02
N GLY A 46 -12.22 1.39 29.68
CA GLY A 46 -11.85 1.73 31.07
C GLY A 46 -11.10 3.06 31.18
N GLU A 47 -11.19 3.71 32.35
CA GLU A 47 -10.41 4.90 32.70
C GLU A 47 -9.77 4.70 34.11
N PRO A 48 -8.42 4.63 34.22
CA PRO A 48 -7.46 4.55 33.13
C PRO A 48 -7.59 3.22 32.36
N ARG A 49 -7.38 3.28 31.05
CA ARG A 49 -7.50 2.12 30.16
C ARG A 49 -6.49 1.02 30.54
N ARG A 50 -6.97 -0.22 30.63
CA ARG A 50 -6.10 -1.37 30.94
C ARG A 50 -5.24 -1.71 29.72
N ARG A 51 -3.94 -1.86 29.96
CA ARG A 51 -2.95 -2.32 28.98
C ARG A 51 -3.20 -3.76 28.50
N ILE A 52 -2.87 -4.03 27.24
CA ILE A 52 -2.94 -5.36 26.64
C ILE A 52 -1.53 -5.96 26.69
N ASN A 53 -1.37 -7.13 27.30
CA ASN A 53 -0.07 -7.81 27.28
C ASN A 53 0.11 -8.62 25.97
N LEU A 54 1.32 -9.14 25.74
CA LEU A 54 1.63 -9.86 24.49
C LEU A 54 0.78 -11.13 24.31
N ASP A 55 0.57 -11.91 25.36
CA ASP A 55 -0.24 -13.15 25.30
C ASP A 55 -1.69 -12.84 24.95
N GLU A 56 -2.25 -11.77 25.53
CA GLU A 56 -3.59 -11.28 25.22
C GLU A 56 -3.67 -10.80 23.77
N ALA A 57 -2.67 -10.08 23.28
CA ALA A 57 -2.63 -9.63 21.88
C ALA A 57 -2.59 -10.84 20.90
N ILE A 58 -1.77 -11.85 21.19
CA ILE A 58 -1.72 -13.09 20.41
C ILE A 58 -3.07 -13.83 20.49
N GLY A 59 -3.68 -13.88 21.67
CA GLY A 59 -4.99 -14.49 21.88
C GLY A 59 -6.09 -13.80 21.08
N PHE A 60 -6.15 -12.46 21.12
CA PHE A 60 -7.11 -11.68 20.35
C PHE A 60 -6.93 -11.88 18.85
N ALA A 61 -5.69 -11.82 18.35
CA ALA A 61 -5.36 -12.08 16.95
C ALA A 61 -5.88 -13.46 16.51
N LYS A 62 -5.62 -14.49 17.32
CA LYS A 62 -6.10 -15.87 17.06
C LYS A 62 -7.63 -15.98 17.10
N VAL A 63 -8.30 -15.37 18.09
CA VAL A 63 -9.76 -15.44 18.24
C VAL A 63 -10.49 -14.66 17.12
N PHE A 64 -9.91 -13.57 16.65
CA PHE A 64 -10.48 -12.78 15.57
C PHE A 64 -10.10 -13.27 14.17
N ASP A 65 -9.18 -14.23 14.07
CA ASP A 65 -8.60 -14.71 12.81
C ASP A 65 -7.96 -13.56 12.02
N LEU A 66 -7.11 -12.80 12.71
CA LEU A 66 -6.39 -11.64 12.17
C LEU A 66 -4.88 -11.81 12.38
N PRO A 67 -4.04 -11.36 11.43
CA PRO A 67 -2.62 -11.16 11.69
C PRO A 67 -2.40 -10.24 12.90
N LEU A 68 -1.37 -10.50 13.71
CA LEU A 68 -1.05 -9.65 14.86
C LEU A 68 -0.76 -8.19 14.44
N GLU A 69 -0.14 -8.02 13.27
CA GLU A 69 0.12 -6.70 12.68
C GLU A 69 -1.17 -5.92 12.42
N ASP A 70 -2.24 -6.60 11.99
CA ASP A 70 -3.55 -5.99 11.78
C ASP A 70 -4.21 -5.60 13.10
N LEU A 71 -4.02 -6.39 14.16
CA LEU A 71 -4.52 -6.05 15.49
C LEU A 71 -3.86 -4.75 16.02
N LEU A 72 -2.55 -4.60 15.81
CA LEU A 72 -1.75 -3.49 16.34
C LEU A 72 -1.74 -2.24 15.44
N GLY A 73 -2.03 -2.41 14.15
CA GLY A 73 -2.07 -1.36 13.14
C GLY A 73 -3.27 -0.42 13.32
N PRO A 74 -3.26 0.78 12.70
CA PRO A 74 -4.35 1.75 12.78
C PRO A 74 -5.69 1.11 12.39
N PRO A 75 -6.81 1.42 13.04
CA PRO A 75 -8.12 0.88 12.72
C PRO A 75 -8.60 1.29 11.30
N THR A 76 -8.03 0.69 10.26
CA THR A 76 -8.44 0.82 8.87
C THR A 76 -9.40 -0.29 8.50
N SER A 77 -10.46 0.05 7.77
CA SER A 77 -11.41 -0.93 7.24
C SER A 77 -10.72 -1.81 6.18
N PRO A 78 -11.25 -3.02 5.88
CA PRO A 78 -10.75 -3.83 4.77
C PRO A 78 -10.76 -3.07 3.43
N GLU A 79 -11.77 -2.24 3.20
CA GLU A 79 -11.88 -1.38 2.01
C GLU A 79 -10.74 -0.36 1.95
N GLU A 80 -10.38 0.27 3.07
CA GLU A 80 -9.29 1.24 3.15
C GLU A 80 -7.93 0.59 2.88
N LYS A 81 -7.72 -0.65 3.35
CA LYS A 81 -6.49 -1.41 3.03
C LYS A 81 -6.36 -1.68 1.53
N ILE A 82 -7.44 -2.16 0.92
CA ILE A 82 -7.48 -2.41 -0.53
C ILE A 82 -7.24 -1.10 -1.30
N MET A 83 -7.84 0.01 -0.85
CA MET A 83 -7.66 1.32 -1.46
C MET A 83 -6.20 1.77 -1.37
N GLN A 84 -5.57 1.62 -0.20
CA GLN A 84 -4.16 1.96 0.01
C GLN A 84 -3.24 1.09 -0.84
N GLU A 85 -3.48 -0.24 -0.89
CA GLU A 85 -2.71 -1.16 -1.73
C GLU A 85 -2.82 -0.77 -3.21
N LEU A 86 -4.01 -0.48 -3.71
CA LEU A 86 -4.22 -0.04 -5.09
C LEU A 86 -3.50 1.29 -5.37
N ALA A 87 -3.60 2.25 -4.45
CA ALA A 87 -2.89 3.52 -4.56
C ALA A 87 -1.36 3.30 -4.63
N ASP A 88 -0.81 2.46 -3.77
CA ASP A 88 0.61 2.14 -3.73
C ASP A 88 1.08 1.50 -5.04
N HIS A 89 0.30 0.58 -5.62
CA HIS A 89 0.61 -0.03 -6.92
C HIS A 89 0.64 1.01 -8.05
N VAL A 90 -0.32 1.94 -8.07
CA VAL A 90 -0.36 3.01 -9.09
C VAL A 90 0.84 3.94 -8.93
N VAL A 91 1.14 4.37 -7.69
CA VAL A 91 2.31 5.21 -7.41
C VAL A 91 3.61 4.50 -7.79
N GLN A 92 3.71 3.19 -7.51
CA GLN A 92 4.87 2.40 -7.88
C GLN A 92 5.04 2.30 -9.41
N GLY A 93 3.95 2.08 -10.14
CA GLY A 93 3.96 2.11 -11.61
C GLY A 93 4.47 3.43 -12.16
N TYR A 94 4.02 4.56 -11.59
CA TYR A 94 4.50 5.88 -11.97
C TYR A 94 6.00 6.07 -11.67
N ARG A 95 6.47 5.66 -10.49
CA ARG A 95 7.89 5.73 -10.13
C ARG A 95 8.77 4.94 -11.10
N LEU A 96 8.35 3.73 -11.47
CA LEU A 96 9.07 2.89 -12.43
C LEU A 96 9.11 3.55 -13.82
N ALA A 97 8.01 4.15 -14.26
CA ALA A 97 7.97 4.89 -15.52
C ALA A 97 8.90 6.12 -15.50
N ALA A 98 8.89 6.90 -14.41
CA ALA A 98 9.76 8.06 -14.24
C ALA A 98 11.24 7.66 -14.23
N GLN A 99 11.61 6.59 -13.52
CA GLN A 99 12.96 6.03 -13.52
C GLN A 99 13.38 5.56 -14.92
N GLY A 100 12.49 4.90 -15.65
CA GLY A 100 12.72 4.51 -17.05
C GLY A 100 12.94 5.69 -17.97
N ALA A 101 12.17 6.79 -17.80
CA ALA A 101 12.34 8.02 -18.56
C ALA A 101 13.68 8.71 -18.26
N GLU A 102 14.08 8.78 -16.99
CA GLU A 102 15.38 9.31 -16.58
C GLU A 102 16.54 8.50 -17.19
N PHE A 103 16.45 7.16 -17.08
CA PHE A 103 17.42 6.26 -17.68
C PHE A 103 17.53 6.46 -19.20
N THR A 104 16.39 6.51 -19.90
CA THR A 104 16.33 6.71 -21.35
C THR A 104 16.94 8.05 -21.74
N THR A 105 16.68 9.10 -20.97
CA THR A 105 17.25 10.43 -21.18
C THR A 105 18.78 10.39 -21.09
N LYS A 106 19.33 9.81 -20.01
CA LYS A 106 20.78 9.63 -19.84
C LYS A 106 21.40 8.82 -20.99
N ALA A 107 20.75 7.73 -21.40
CA ALA A 107 21.21 6.89 -22.51
C ALA A 107 21.23 7.64 -23.85
N LEU A 108 20.18 8.42 -24.15
CA LEU A 108 20.11 9.22 -25.38
C LEU A 108 21.11 10.38 -25.37
N THR A 109 21.34 11.02 -24.21
CA THR A 109 22.40 12.03 -24.06
C THR A 109 23.78 11.43 -24.35
N ALA A 110 24.07 10.23 -23.84
CA ALA A 110 25.31 9.52 -24.14
C ALA A 110 25.42 9.13 -25.63
N ALA A 111 24.33 8.69 -26.25
CA ALA A 111 24.28 8.37 -27.67
C ALA A 111 24.53 9.61 -28.55
N GLU A 112 23.98 10.77 -28.17
CA GLU A 112 24.22 12.01 -28.89
C GLU A 112 25.68 12.48 -28.71
N LYS A 113 26.25 12.37 -27.50
CA LYS A 113 27.68 12.62 -27.27
C LYS A 113 28.55 11.74 -28.16
N TYR A 114 28.27 10.43 -28.23
CA TYR A 114 28.98 9.53 -29.14
C TYR A 114 28.86 9.99 -30.61
N CYS A 115 27.69 10.47 -31.04
CA CYS A 115 27.51 10.98 -32.40
C CYS A 115 28.31 12.26 -32.68
N GLN A 116 28.56 13.09 -31.65
CA GLN A 116 29.43 14.26 -31.74
C GLN A 116 30.90 13.85 -31.90
N ASP A 117 31.35 12.89 -31.08
CA ASP A 117 32.72 12.37 -31.11
C ASP A 117 33.01 11.58 -32.41
N PHE A 118 32.01 10.91 -32.97
CA PHE A 118 32.14 10.07 -34.18
C PHE A 118 31.04 10.36 -35.23
N PRO A 119 31.11 11.51 -35.96
CA PRO A 119 30.04 11.94 -36.86
C PRO A 119 29.70 10.94 -37.98
N HIS A 120 30.69 10.21 -38.50
CA HIS A 120 30.50 9.20 -39.55
C HIS A 120 29.65 8.00 -39.09
N ASN A 121 29.57 7.75 -37.78
CA ASN A 121 28.77 6.65 -37.21
C ASN A 121 27.33 7.04 -36.86
N ARG A 122 26.98 8.34 -36.90
CA ARG A 122 25.67 8.86 -36.45
C ARG A 122 24.48 8.15 -37.10
N LYS A 123 24.50 8.00 -38.44
CA LYS A 123 23.40 7.33 -39.19
C LYS A 123 23.25 5.87 -38.78
N ARG A 124 24.37 5.16 -38.59
CA ARG A 124 24.40 3.74 -38.21
C ARG A 124 23.89 3.52 -36.79
N LEU A 125 24.32 4.35 -35.83
CA LEU A 125 23.87 4.25 -34.44
C LEU A 125 22.37 4.55 -34.31
N ARG A 126 21.90 5.66 -34.90
CA ARG A 126 20.47 6.03 -34.88
C ARG A 126 19.59 4.94 -35.49
N GLY A 127 20.02 4.33 -36.60
CA GLY A 127 19.32 3.20 -37.23
C GLY A 127 19.19 1.99 -36.31
N LYS A 128 20.25 1.61 -35.59
CA LYS A 128 20.20 0.51 -34.61
C LYS A 128 19.22 0.78 -33.47
N ILE A 129 19.23 1.99 -32.93
CA ILE A 129 18.31 2.41 -31.85
C ILE A 129 16.87 2.38 -32.35
N ALA A 130 16.59 2.93 -33.53
CA ALA A 130 15.24 2.97 -34.11
C ALA A 130 14.66 1.56 -34.34
N ILE A 131 15.47 0.63 -34.85
CA ILE A 131 15.06 -0.77 -35.03
C ILE A 131 14.71 -1.41 -33.69
N GLY A 132 15.57 -1.25 -32.67
CA GLY A 132 15.31 -1.79 -31.32
C GLY A 132 14.01 -1.25 -30.72
N LEU A 133 13.81 0.08 -30.75
CA LEU A 133 12.60 0.71 -30.24
C LEU A 133 11.33 0.28 -30.98
N SER A 134 11.41 -0.03 -32.27
CA SER A 134 10.25 -0.47 -33.06
C SER A 134 9.68 -1.82 -32.59
N PHE A 135 10.54 -2.73 -32.10
CA PHE A 135 10.11 -3.99 -31.52
C PHE A 135 9.43 -3.79 -30.17
N GLU A 136 10.01 -2.94 -29.32
CA GLU A 136 9.46 -2.66 -27.99
C GLU A 136 8.12 -1.91 -28.08
N TYR A 137 7.99 -0.95 -28.99
CA TYR A 137 6.74 -0.20 -29.20
C TYR A 137 5.58 -1.11 -29.63
N ARG A 138 5.84 -2.07 -30.53
CA ARG A 138 4.83 -3.06 -30.94
C ARG A 138 4.40 -3.97 -29.80
N ARG A 139 5.29 -4.23 -28.85
CA ARG A 139 5.06 -5.12 -27.72
C ARG A 139 4.29 -4.45 -26.57
N TYR A 140 4.47 -3.15 -26.37
CA TYR A 140 3.99 -2.44 -25.18
C TYR A 140 3.15 -1.19 -25.46
N ALA A 141 2.52 -1.06 -26.64
CA ALA A 141 1.60 0.04 -26.93
C ALA A 141 0.58 0.21 -25.78
N PRO A 142 0.30 1.44 -25.31
CA PRO A 142 -0.48 1.66 -24.10
C PRO A 142 -1.85 0.99 -24.23
N THR A 143 -2.17 0.12 -23.28
CA THR A 143 -3.44 -0.60 -23.28
C THR A 143 -4.58 0.41 -23.12
N PRO A 144 -5.69 0.26 -23.87
CA PRO A 144 -6.91 1.08 -23.75
C PRO A 144 -7.40 1.26 -22.30
N LEU A 145 -7.11 0.28 -21.42
CA LEU A 145 -7.35 0.31 -19.98
C LEU A 145 -6.73 1.51 -19.24
N VAL A 146 -5.52 1.95 -19.62
CA VAL A 146 -4.87 3.13 -19.00
C VAL A 146 -5.64 4.41 -19.38
N GLN A 147 -6.13 4.49 -20.60
CA GLN A 147 -6.93 5.64 -21.06
C GLN A 147 -8.36 5.64 -20.51
N GLU A 148 -8.91 4.48 -20.20
CA GLU A 148 -10.24 4.33 -19.61
C GLU A 148 -10.25 4.60 -18.10
N PHE A 149 -9.25 4.13 -17.36
CA PHE A 149 -9.10 4.36 -15.92
C PHE A 149 -8.92 5.84 -15.56
N LEU A 150 -8.13 6.57 -16.36
CA LEU A 150 -7.86 8.00 -16.15
C LEU A 150 -9.03 8.92 -16.56
N ARG A 151 -10.11 8.39 -17.11
CA ARG A 151 -11.28 9.17 -17.54
C ARG A 151 -12.11 9.72 -16.36
N GLY A 152 -11.92 9.20 -15.14
CA GLY A 152 -12.66 9.57 -13.92
C GLY A 152 -11.90 10.46 -12.92
N GLY A 153 -10.59 10.63 -13.05
CA GLY A 153 -9.78 11.46 -12.16
C GLY A 153 -8.76 12.25 -12.96
N LYS A 154 -8.93 13.57 -13.07
CA LYS A 154 -8.01 14.41 -13.85
C LYS A 154 -6.63 14.41 -13.20
N MET A 155 -5.61 13.89 -13.89
CA MET A 155 -4.22 14.25 -13.59
C MET A 155 -3.96 15.70 -14.07
N PRO A 156 -3.43 16.59 -13.22
CA PRO A 156 -3.04 17.93 -13.65
C PRO A 156 -1.89 17.85 -14.66
N SER A 157 -1.99 18.63 -15.73
CA SER A 157 -1.06 18.64 -16.85
C SER A 157 0.19 19.51 -16.62
N GLU A 158 0.25 20.25 -15.51
CA GLU A 158 1.38 21.12 -15.15
C GLU A 158 1.70 20.95 -13.65
N PRO A 159 2.99 21.08 -13.25
CA PRO A 159 3.35 21.02 -11.83
C PRO A 159 2.75 22.22 -11.09
N VAL A 160 1.92 21.92 -10.09
CA VAL A 160 1.27 22.92 -9.23
C VAL A 160 2.34 23.59 -8.36
N HIS A 161 2.66 24.85 -8.67
CA HIS A 161 3.24 25.76 -7.69
C HIS A 161 2.09 26.43 -6.94
N THR A 162 2.00 26.13 -5.64
CA THR A 162 1.24 26.94 -4.69
C THR A 162 2.01 28.24 -4.45
N ASP A 163 1.43 29.39 -4.78
CA ASP A 163 1.11 30.44 -3.81
C ASP A 163 0.54 31.70 -4.51
N GLU A 164 -0.57 32.18 -3.93
CA GLU A 164 -1.37 33.41 -4.18
C GLU A 164 -2.07 33.64 -5.53
#